data_AF-A0A9D6RLF5-F1
#
_entry.id   AF-A0A9D6RLF5-F1
#
_cell.length_a   1.000
_cell.length_b   1.000
_cell.length_c   1.000
_cell.angle_alpha   90.00
_cell.angle_beta   90.00
_cell.angle_gamma   90.00
#
_symmetry.space_group_name_H-M   'P 1'
#
loop_
_entity.id
_entity.type
_entity.pdbx_description
1 polymer ?
#
loop_
_entity_poly.entity_id
_entity_poly.type
_entity_poly.pdbx_seq_one_letter_code
_entity_poly.pdbx_strand_id
1 'polypeptide(L)'
;MKNFLCSRPENVWGGVFYADRELEFTERLREKPGARVFALDISDNLTHPRVVANEVRRAIDAIKAATGASRVNVITHSMGALTAREARRQGENDIGKLCMISAPNHGSYEASLGSTLHDANVYDHYPGERMGAMDALRLEYGPLGGVANQWLHELNEFWKDDPDRPQALVIAGIGLPTPDRSLPVGTAQGDAMVAARRAPLDGAGFLLAVPNKLEPGHPFFRDFQEFRYNHLQIVSEAEVYRAVAEFLNEDPPAPPRDPAPPPPPPGDFERHLSAVQDRNRDLRKSLAASEHRIRLAARWHQMALLSAAFGVGAGLAGAALYNVFPLVGTGLMAAGGATAAAGTSVAIVQARQAQREGDEAARTGEAGLNLSDDLIHRFRRSTEGLES
;
A
#
# COMPACT_ATOMS: atom_id res chain seq x y z
N MET A 1 -11.88 5.45 8.60
CA MET A 1 -12.47 4.22 8.01
C MET A 1 -13.06 3.39 9.15
N LYS A 2 -14.33 3.01 9.09
CA LYS A 2 -14.90 2.08 10.08
C LYS A 2 -14.68 0.66 9.58
N ASN A 3 -13.93 -0.15 10.32
CA ASN A 3 -13.81 -1.57 10.02
C ASN A 3 -15.04 -2.33 10.56
N PHE A 4 -15.16 -3.62 10.22
CA PHE A 4 -16.27 -4.46 10.66
C PHE A 4 -16.48 -4.43 12.19
N LEU A 5 -15.39 -4.41 12.97
CA LEU A 5 -15.43 -4.38 14.43
C LEU A 5 -15.93 -3.03 14.98
N CYS A 6 -15.56 -1.91 14.37
CA CYS A 6 -16.09 -0.58 14.72
C CYS A 6 -17.52 -0.37 14.23
N SER A 7 -17.95 -1.08 13.18
CA SER A 7 -19.29 -0.95 12.59
C SER A 7 -20.37 -1.79 13.29
N ARG A 8 -19.96 -2.77 14.11
CA ARG A 8 -20.85 -3.60 14.93
C ARG A 8 -20.78 -3.17 16.38
N PRO A 9 -21.69 -2.32 16.85
CA PRO A 9 -21.65 -1.78 18.22
C PRO A 9 -21.76 -2.88 19.28
N GLU A 10 -22.27 -4.06 18.93
CA GLU A 10 -22.33 -5.20 19.85
C GLU A 10 -20.95 -5.80 20.13
N ASN A 11 -19.99 -5.66 19.19
CA ASN A 11 -18.70 -6.37 19.10
C ASN A 11 -18.57 -7.43 20.19
N VAL A 12 -19.17 -8.59 19.93
CA VAL A 12 -19.35 -9.65 20.93
C VAL A 12 -18.03 -10.20 21.46
N TRP A 13 -16.92 -9.93 20.78
CA TRP A 13 -15.57 -10.39 21.13
C TRP A 13 -14.83 -9.47 22.12
N GLY A 14 -15.29 -8.24 22.34
CA GLY A 14 -14.72 -7.38 23.37
C GLY A 14 -15.20 -5.93 23.42
N GLY A 15 -15.82 -5.40 22.37
CA GLY A 15 -16.39 -4.05 22.37
C GLY A 15 -15.57 -3.03 21.57
N VAL A 16 -16.07 -1.80 21.54
CA VAL A 16 -15.43 -0.67 20.86
C VAL A 16 -15.09 0.38 21.91
N PHE A 17 -13.80 0.71 22.05
CA PHE A 17 -13.34 1.84 22.84
C PHE A 17 -13.59 3.12 22.04
N TYR A 18 -14.27 4.08 22.65
CA TYR A 18 -14.41 5.43 22.09
C TYR A 18 -13.68 6.40 23.01
N ALA A 19 -12.88 7.29 22.41
CA ALA A 19 -12.07 8.25 23.17
C ALA A 19 -12.89 9.16 24.10
N ASP A 20 -14.16 9.40 23.78
CA ASP A 20 -15.11 10.22 24.52
C ASP A 20 -16.03 9.42 25.47
N ARG A 21 -15.97 8.08 25.47
CA ARG A 21 -16.85 7.19 26.25
C ARG A 21 -16.10 6.05 26.95
N GLU A 22 -14.95 6.37 27.51
CA GLU A 22 -14.06 5.42 28.20
C GLU A 22 -14.71 4.74 29.42
N LEU A 23 -15.52 5.48 30.19
CA LEU A 23 -16.24 4.93 31.35
C LEU A 23 -17.28 3.89 30.91
N GLU A 24 -18.09 4.21 29.89
CA GLU A 24 -19.08 3.30 29.32
C GLU A 24 -18.40 2.02 28.78
N PHE A 25 -17.27 2.18 28.08
CA PHE A 25 -16.49 1.04 27.61
C PHE A 25 -16.05 0.13 28.75
N THR A 26 -15.49 0.70 29.82
CA THR A 26 -14.98 -0.06 30.96
C THR A 26 -16.10 -0.78 31.71
N GLU A 27 -17.25 -0.13 31.90
CA GLU A 27 -18.44 -0.73 32.53
C GLU A 27 -18.97 -1.92 31.73
N ARG A 28 -19.18 -1.74 30.41
CA ARG A 28 -19.64 -2.82 29.52
C ARG A 28 -18.66 -3.99 29.44
N LEU A 29 -17.35 -3.72 29.54
CA LEU A 29 -16.35 -4.76 29.47
C LEU A 29 -16.34 -5.67 30.70
N ARG A 30 -16.65 -5.14 31.89
CA ARG A 30 -16.81 -5.95 33.12
C ARG A 30 -17.92 -6.99 32.99
N GLU A 31 -18.93 -6.72 32.17
CA GLU A 31 -20.05 -7.64 31.90
C GLU A 31 -19.68 -8.77 30.91
N LYS A 32 -18.48 -8.72 30.32
CA LYS A 32 -18.01 -9.66 29.28
C LYS A 32 -16.74 -10.40 29.72
N PRO A 33 -16.80 -11.29 30.73
CA PRO A 33 -15.65 -12.08 31.13
C PRO A 33 -15.19 -12.95 29.95
N GLY A 34 -13.94 -12.80 29.53
CA GLY A 34 -13.37 -13.52 28.38
C GLY A 34 -13.35 -12.75 27.06
N ALA A 35 -13.74 -11.48 27.05
CA ALA A 35 -13.46 -10.56 25.95
C ALA A 35 -11.96 -10.50 25.62
N ARG A 36 -11.60 -10.57 24.33
CA ARG A 36 -10.21 -10.61 23.85
C ARG A 36 -9.91 -9.74 22.64
N VAL A 37 -10.94 -9.25 21.93
CA VAL A 37 -10.77 -8.47 20.71
C VAL A 37 -11.52 -7.14 20.82
N PHE A 38 -10.75 -6.06 20.79
CA PHE A 38 -11.24 -4.70 20.98
C PHE A 38 -10.96 -3.87 19.75
N ALA A 39 -11.89 -2.99 19.39
CA ALA A 39 -11.66 -1.98 18.37
C ALA A 39 -11.51 -0.61 19.03
N LEU A 40 -10.65 0.23 18.47
CA LEU A 40 -10.48 1.62 18.89
C LEU A 40 -11.14 2.53 17.86
N ASP A 41 -12.05 3.38 18.32
CA ASP A 41 -12.59 4.52 17.59
C ASP A 41 -11.97 5.79 18.20
N ILE A 42 -10.92 6.28 17.53
CA ILE A 42 -10.20 7.49 17.92
C ILE A 42 -11.02 8.73 17.54
N SER A 43 -10.87 9.81 18.30
CA SER A 43 -11.71 11.01 18.19
C SER A 43 -11.63 11.69 16.82
N ASP A 44 -10.45 11.73 16.22
CA ASP A 44 -10.22 12.29 14.88
C ASP A 44 -9.10 11.54 14.14
N ASN A 45 -9.47 10.83 13.09
CA ASN A 45 -8.53 10.08 12.25
C ASN A 45 -7.79 10.94 11.21
N LEU A 46 -8.02 12.27 11.19
CA LEU A 46 -7.29 13.25 10.39
C LEU A 46 -6.34 14.10 11.24
N THR A 47 -6.39 13.95 12.56
CA THR A 47 -5.45 14.60 13.47
C THR A 47 -4.09 13.90 13.44
N HIS A 48 -3.03 14.68 13.68
CA HIS A 48 -1.66 14.18 13.73
C HIS A 48 -1.48 13.07 14.79
N PRO A 49 -0.78 11.95 14.50
CA PRO A 49 -0.59 10.83 15.43
C PRO A 49 -0.05 11.22 16.81
N ARG A 50 0.85 12.22 16.88
CA ARG A 50 1.33 12.84 18.13
C ARG A 50 0.22 13.21 19.13
N VAL A 51 -0.94 13.63 18.65
CA VAL A 51 -2.06 14.04 19.49
C VAL A 51 -2.91 12.83 19.88
N VAL A 52 -3.31 12.02 18.90
CA VAL A 52 -4.23 10.89 19.11
C VAL A 52 -3.59 9.65 19.73
N ALA A 53 -2.25 9.57 19.80
CA ALA A 53 -1.53 8.49 20.46
C ALA A 53 -1.91 8.32 21.94
N ASN A 54 -2.26 9.41 22.63
CA ASN A 54 -2.73 9.33 24.01
C ASN A 54 -4.06 8.55 24.14
N GLU A 55 -4.89 8.53 23.10
CA GLU A 55 -6.14 7.76 23.10
C GLU A 55 -5.87 6.26 22.99
N VAL A 56 -4.83 5.87 22.24
CA VAL A 56 -4.37 4.47 22.20
C VAL A 56 -3.89 4.02 23.57
N ARG A 57 -3.13 4.87 24.27
CA ARG A 57 -2.65 4.59 25.65
C ARG A 57 -3.80 4.35 26.61
N ARG A 58 -4.76 5.27 26.66
CA ARG A 58 -5.96 5.12 27.50
C ARG A 58 -6.76 3.86 27.17
N ALA A 59 -6.88 3.52 25.88
CA ALA A 59 -7.55 2.29 25.48
C ALA A 59 -6.81 1.04 25.97
N ILE A 60 -5.49 1.01 25.89
CA ILE A 60 -4.65 -0.09 26.41
C ILE A 60 -4.84 -0.22 27.92
N ASP A 61 -4.76 0.88 28.67
CA ASP A 61 -4.98 0.91 30.11
C ASP A 61 -6.37 0.38 30.49
N ALA A 62 -7.43 0.85 29.81
CA ALA A 62 -8.80 0.41 30.06
C ALA A 62 -8.99 -1.09 29.77
N ILE A 63 -8.43 -1.59 28.65
CA ILE A 63 -8.48 -3.00 28.29
C ILE A 63 -7.75 -3.86 29.33
N LYS A 64 -6.55 -3.44 29.75
CA LYS A 64 -5.77 -4.17 30.76
C LYS A 64 -6.48 -4.19 32.12
N ALA A 65 -7.01 -3.04 32.55
CA ALA A 65 -7.72 -2.93 33.83
C ALA A 65 -8.94 -3.86 33.88
N ALA A 66 -9.65 -4.02 32.77
CA ALA A 66 -10.83 -4.86 32.71
C ALA A 66 -10.54 -6.36 32.47
N THR A 67 -9.46 -6.68 31.75
CA THR A 67 -9.12 -8.07 31.39
C THR A 67 -8.11 -8.72 32.34
N GLY A 68 -7.37 -7.93 33.12
CA GLY A 68 -6.25 -8.38 33.93
C GLY A 68 -4.99 -8.71 33.11
N ALA A 69 -4.97 -8.42 31.81
CA ALA A 69 -3.81 -8.66 30.96
C ALA A 69 -2.64 -7.74 31.36
N SER A 70 -1.42 -8.27 31.39
CA SER A 70 -0.21 -7.48 31.63
C SER A 70 0.21 -6.67 30.40
N ARG A 71 -0.09 -7.18 29.20
CA ARG A 71 0.18 -6.56 27.89
C ARG A 71 -0.95 -6.86 26.93
N VAL A 72 -1.06 -6.06 25.87
CA VAL A 72 -1.98 -6.29 24.75
C VAL A 72 -1.23 -6.41 23.43
N ASN A 73 -1.84 -7.10 22.48
CA ASN A 73 -1.36 -7.13 21.09
C ASN A 73 -2.14 -6.11 20.27
N VAL A 74 -1.44 -5.34 19.45
CA VAL A 74 -2.04 -4.26 18.66
C VAL A 74 -1.94 -4.59 17.18
N ILE A 75 -3.07 -4.56 16.49
CA ILE A 75 -3.15 -4.67 15.04
C ILE A 75 -3.53 -3.29 14.52
N THR A 76 -2.75 -2.79 13.57
CA THR A 76 -2.94 -1.46 13.00
C THR A 76 -3.06 -1.52 11.49
N HIS A 77 -3.71 -0.51 10.94
CA HIS A 77 -3.83 -0.30 9.50
C HIS A 77 -3.45 1.13 9.16
N SER A 78 -2.71 1.32 8.07
CA SER A 78 -2.35 2.64 7.57
C SER A 78 -1.67 3.49 8.65
N MET A 79 -2.11 4.74 8.84
CA MET A 79 -1.63 5.68 9.85
C MET A 79 -1.74 5.15 11.29
N GLY A 80 -2.62 4.18 11.57
CA GLY A 80 -2.74 3.58 12.91
C GLY A 80 -1.41 2.97 13.40
N ALA A 81 -0.55 2.51 12.49
CA ALA A 81 0.79 2.02 12.82
C ALA A 81 1.66 3.12 13.41
N LEU A 82 1.64 4.32 12.80
CA LEU A 82 2.37 5.47 13.30
C LEU A 82 1.80 5.93 14.65
N THR A 83 0.47 5.90 14.83
CA THR A 83 -0.16 6.23 16.12
C THR A 83 0.23 5.27 17.23
N ALA A 84 0.28 3.95 16.98
CA ALA A 84 0.71 2.97 17.97
C ALA A 84 2.20 3.12 18.33
N ARG A 85 3.06 3.36 17.33
CA ARG A 85 4.49 3.64 17.56
C ARG A 85 4.70 4.96 18.32
N GLU A 86 3.89 5.96 18.05
CA GLU A 86 3.91 7.22 18.78
C GLU A 86 3.44 7.04 20.23
N ALA A 87 2.43 6.19 20.48
CA ALA A 87 2.03 5.83 21.84
C ALA A 87 3.19 5.19 22.61
N ARG A 88 3.93 4.28 21.97
CA ARG A 88 5.17 3.69 22.50
C ARG A 88 6.20 4.77 22.84
N ARG A 89 6.46 5.69 21.91
CA ARG A 89 7.39 6.83 22.13
C ARG A 89 6.95 7.75 23.28
N GLN A 90 5.65 7.83 23.54
CA GLN A 90 5.06 8.57 24.66
C GLN A 90 4.99 7.77 25.98
N GLY A 91 5.63 6.60 26.06
CA GLY A 91 5.77 5.81 27.29
C GLY A 91 4.80 4.64 27.43
N GLU A 92 4.06 4.28 26.38
CA GLU A 92 3.31 3.02 26.36
C GLU A 92 4.27 1.83 26.30
N ASN A 93 4.34 1.01 27.34
CA ASN A 93 5.25 -0.15 27.42
C ASN A 93 4.53 -1.50 27.34
N ASP A 94 3.20 -1.47 27.27
CA ASP A 94 2.37 -2.66 27.42
C ASP A 94 1.85 -3.22 26.09
N ILE A 95 2.45 -2.80 24.98
CA ILE A 95 2.28 -3.46 23.68
C ILE A 95 3.23 -4.66 23.64
N GLY A 96 2.68 -5.88 23.60
CA GLY A 96 3.45 -7.11 23.47
C GLY A 96 3.88 -7.36 22.03
N LYS A 97 2.90 -7.38 21.12
CA LYS A 97 3.10 -7.51 19.67
C LYS A 97 2.44 -6.38 18.92
N LEU A 98 3.09 -5.91 17.86
CA LEU A 98 2.58 -4.86 16.97
C LEU A 98 2.54 -5.35 15.52
N CYS A 99 1.33 -5.61 15.01
CA CYS A 99 1.13 -5.90 13.60
C CYS A 99 0.73 -4.62 12.84
N MET A 100 1.40 -4.35 11.75
CA MET A 100 1.30 -3.14 10.94
C MET A 100 0.91 -3.47 9.52
N ILE A 101 -0.36 -3.28 9.17
CA ILE A 101 -0.89 -3.58 7.83
C ILE A 101 -0.87 -2.29 7.01
N SER A 102 -0.17 -2.30 5.88
CA SER A 102 -0.04 -1.15 4.96
C SER A 102 0.47 0.12 5.66
N ALA A 103 1.44 -0.05 6.55
CA ALA A 103 1.97 1.05 7.33
C ALA A 103 2.90 1.95 6.50
N PRO A 104 2.67 3.28 6.48
CA PRO A 104 3.55 4.25 5.86
C PRO A 104 4.76 4.56 6.77
N ASN A 105 5.54 3.54 7.14
CA ASN A 105 6.63 3.67 8.13
C ASN A 105 7.72 4.66 7.73
N HIS A 106 7.93 4.87 6.42
CA HIS A 106 8.81 5.91 5.87
C HIS A 106 8.04 6.97 5.07
N GLY A 107 6.73 7.07 5.32
CA GLY A 107 5.80 8.00 4.68
C GLY A 107 5.31 7.53 3.31
N SER A 108 4.50 8.38 2.68
CA SER A 108 3.93 8.19 1.35
C SER A 108 4.26 9.38 0.46
N TYR A 109 4.56 9.10 -0.81
CA TYR A 109 4.83 10.16 -1.78
C TYR A 109 3.58 10.98 -2.07
N GLU A 110 2.40 10.35 -2.06
CA GLU A 110 1.11 11.02 -2.24
C GLU A 110 0.89 12.08 -1.15
N ALA A 111 1.13 11.78 0.12
CA ALA A 111 1.01 12.77 1.18
C ALA A 111 2.02 13.92 1.02
N SER A 112 3.27 13.61 0.64
CA SER A 112 4.26 14.66 0.33
C SER A 112 3.81 15.57 -0.82
N LEU A 113 3.26 15.01 -1.89
CA LEU A 113 2.76 15.79 -3.02
C LEU A 113 1.54 16.63 -2.61
N GLY A 114 0.58 16.02 -1.90
CA GLY A 114 -0.60 16.69 -1.38
C GLY A 114 -0.25 17.88 -0.49
N SER A 115 0.63 17.71 0.50
CA SER A 115 1.09 18.81 1.35
C SER A 115 1.84 19.88 0.54
N THR A 116 2.69 19.50 -0.41
CA THR A 116 3.42 20.49 -1.24
C THR A 116 2.46 21.33 -2.09
N LEU A 117 1.43 20.71 -2.67
CA LEU A 117 0.43 21.42 -3.47
C LEU A 117 -0.48 22.31 -2.60
N HIS A 118 -0.77 21.89 -1.36
CA HIS A 118 -1.46 22.71 -0.37
C HIS A 118 -0.62 23.92 0.04
N ASP A 119 0.65 23.73 0.39
CA ASP A 119 1.58 24.80 0.77
C ASP A 119 1.78 25.82 -0.38
N ALA A 120 1.71 25.35 -1.62
CA ALA A 120 1.79 26.20 -2.82
C ALA A 120 0.46 26.91 -3.16
N ASN A 121 -0.61 26.69 -2.39
CA ASN A 121 -1.97 27.17 -2.64
C ASN A 121 -2.52 26.77 -4.02
N VAL A 122 -2.12 25.58 -4.50
CA VAL A 122 -2.55 25.00 -5.79
C VAL A 122 -3.63 23.94 -5.60
N TYR A 123 -3.71 23.36 -4.40
CA TYR A 123 -4.68 22.32 -4.07
C TYR A 123 -5.16 22.46 -2.62
N ASP A 124 -6.38 22.97 -2.43
CA ASP A 124 -6.98 23.21 -1.11
C ASP A 124 -8.23 22.34 -0.93
N HIS A 125 -8.04 21.03 -0.91
CA HIS A 125 -9.12 20.05 -0.75
C HIS A 125 -9.31 19.58 0.69
N TYR A 126 -8.33 19.84 1.55
CA TYR A 126 -8.36 19.49 2.97
C TYR A 126 -8.34 20.78 3.78
N PRO A 127 -9.33 21.02 4.67
CA PRO A 127 -9.30 22.20 5.53
C PRO A 127 -8.02 22.15 6.38
N GLY A 128 -7.28 23.26 6.46
CA GLY A 128 -5.93 23.31 7.05
C GLY A 128 -5.84 22.74 8.47
N GLU A 129 -6.91 22.85 9.25
CA GLU A 129 -7.07 22.25 10.59
C GLU A 129 -7.05 20.71 10.61
N ARG A 130 -7.17 20.04 9.45
CA ARG A 130 -7.17 18.58 9.27
C ARG A 130 -5.96 18.05 8.51
N MET A 131 -4.92 18.88 8.32
CA MET A 131 -3.69 18.49 7.64
C MET A 131 -2.71 17.71 8.52
N GLY A 132 -2.96 17.58 9.83
CA GLY A 132 -2.06 16.90 10.76
C GLY A 132 -1.74 15.45 10.37
N ALA A 133 -2.72 14.69 9.88
CA ALA A 133 -2.48 13.37 9.32
C ALA A 133 -1.63 13.39 8.05
N MET A 134 -1.90 14.32 7.13
CA MET A 134 -1.15 14.44 5.89
C MET A 134 0.32 14.77 6.16
N ASP A 135 0.58 15.70 7.09
CA ASP A 135 1.94 16.07 7.50
C ASP A 135 2.69 14.90 8.12
N ALA A 136 2.02 14.13 8.97
CA ALA A 136 2.58 12.91 9.55
C ALA A 136 2.93 11.85 8.49
N LEU A 137 2.14 11.77 7.41
CA LEU A 137 2.28 10.79 6.35
C LEU A 137 3.28 11.18 5.26
N ARG A 138 3.85 12.39 5.30
CA ARG A 138 4.89 12.82 4.35
C ARG A 138 6.11 11.91 4.43
N LEU A 139 6.76 11.70 3.29
CA LEU A 139 8.05 11.00 3.21
C LEU A 139 9.04 11.52 4.25
N GLU A 140 9.70 10.58 4.92
CA GLU A 140 10.76 10.87 5.90
C GLU A 140 11.90 11.68 5.27
N TYR A 141 12.36 11.24 4.10
CA TYR A 141 13.46 11.86 3.37
C TYR A 141 12.96 12.55 2.11
N GLY A 142 13.45 13.76 1.90
CA GLY A 142 13.14 14.62 0.78
C GLY A 142 13.95 14.31 -0.47
N PRO A 143 13.83 15.19 -1.48
CA PRO A 143 14.36 14.93 -2.80
C PRO A 143 15.86 14.72 -2.90
N LEU A 144 16.58 15.44 -2.05
CA LEU A 144 18.02 15.53 -2.04
C LEU A 144 18.63 14.67 -0.91
N GLY A 145 17.84 13.76 -0.33
CA GLY A 145 18.29 12.87 0.75
C GLY A 145 18.26 13.47 2.16
N GLY A 146 17.98 14.77 2.31
CA GLY A 146 17.77 15.39 3.63
C GLY A 146 16.46 14.96 4.28
N VAL A 147 16.37 15.06 5.61
CA VAL A 147 15.15 14.82 6.38
C VAL A 147 14.09 15.85 5.99
N ALA A 148 12.95 15.39 5.46
CA ALA A 148 11.81 16.21 5.05
C ALA A 148 10.65 16.15 6.03
N ASN A 149 10.56 15.08 6.83
CA ASN A 149 9.59 14.93 7.90
C ASN A 149 10.33 14.60 9.21
N GLN A 150 10.64 15.65 9.98
CA GLN A 150 11.43 15.55 11.21
C GLN A 150 10.77 14.63 12.25
N TRP A 151 9.45 14.70 12.42
CA TRP A 151 8.75 13.86 13.39
C TRP A 151 8.80 12.38 13.02
N LEU A 152 8.58 12.04 11.75
CA LEU A 152 8.63 10.65 11.31
C LEU A 152 10.07 10.10 11.42
N HIS A 153 11.06 10.92 11.12
CA HIS A 153 12.46 10.57 11.32
C HIS A 153 12.77 10.27 12.79
N GLU A 154 12.40 11.16 13.71
CA GLU A 154 12.55 10.94 15.16
C GLU A 154 11.81 9.69 15.65
N LEU A 155 10.64 9.39 15.07
CA LEU A 155 9.88 8.18 15.39
C LEU A 155 10.58 6.90 14.90
N ASN A 156 11.27 6.96 13.76
CA ASN A 156 12.08 5.86 13.22
C ASN A 156 13.38 5.66 14.02
N GLU A 157 14.08 6.74 14.38
CA GLU A 157 15.26 6.66 15.24
C GLU A 157 14.91 6.12 16.64
N PHE A 158 13.84 6.62 17.27
CA PHE A 158 13.34 6.07 18.53
C PHE A 158 13.07 4.57 18.43
N TRP A 159 12.40 4.12 17.37
CA TRP A 159 12.08 2.70 17.19
C TRP A 159 13.34 1.82 17.07
N LYS A 160 14.33 2.31 16.31
CA LYS A 160 15.60 1.63 16.12
C LYS A 160 16.36 1.47 17.43
N ASP A 161 16.34 2.51 18.26
CA ASP A 161 17.07 2.60 19.51
C ASP A 161 16.31 2.02 20.72
N ASP A 162 15.00 1.75 20.61
CA ASP A 162 14.18 1.17 21.68
C ASP A 162 14.54 -0.31 21.94
N PRO A 163 15.23 -0.63 23.06
CA PRO A 163 15.64 -2.00 23.36
C PRO A 163 14.45 -2.88 23.78
N ASP A 164 13.37 -2.24 24.25
CA ASP A 164 12.16 -2.88 24.77
C ASP A 164 11.02 -2.82 23.73
N ARG A 165 11.35 -2.57 22.45
CA ARG A 165 10.34 -2.50 21.39
C ARG A 165 9.53 -3.79 21.30
N PRO A 166 8.23 -3.71 20.99
CA PRO A 166 7.40 -4.89 20.81
C PRO A 166 7.91 -5.75 19.66
N GLN A 167 7.63 -7.06 19.74
CA GLN A 167 7.78 -7.90 18.55
C GLN A 167 6.85 -7.35 17.46
N ALA A 168 7.38 -7.12 16.27
CA ALA A 168 6.66 -6.40 15.23
C ALA A 168 6.62 -7.17 13.92
N LEU A 169 5.49 -7.03 13.20
CA LEU A 169 5.28 -7.54 11.86
C LEU A 169 4.72 -6.42 10.99
N VAL A 170 5.33 -6.18 9.84
CA VAL A 170 4.81 -5.29 8.79
C VAL A 170 4.29 -6.16 7.64
N ILE A 171 3.06 -5.89 7.21
CA ILE A 171 2.42 -6.52 6.04
C ILE A 171 2.13 -5.43 5.01
N ALA A 172 2.78 -5.46 3.85
CA ALA A 172 2.59 -4.47 2.80
C ALA A 172 1.91 -5.08 1.55
N GLY A 173 0.93 -4.37 0.97
CA GLY A 173 0.32 -4.76 -0.29
C GLY A 173 1.19 -4.40 -1.49
N ILE A 174 1.12 -5.21 -2.55
CA ILE A 174 1.70 -4.89 -3.87
C ILE A 174 0.67 -4.99 -4.99
N GLY A 175 -0.60 -4.73 -4.67
CA GLY A 175 -1.73 -4.87 -5.59
C GLY A 175 -1.79 -3.81 -6.69
N LEU A 176 -1.20 -2.63 -6.46
CA LEU A 176 -1.35 -1.48 -7.36
C LEU A 176 -0.02 -0.74 -7.58
N PRO A 177 0.18 -0.12 -8.75
CA PRO A 177 1.20 0.90 -8.92
C PRO A 177 0.97 2.04 -7.91
N THR A 178 1.95 2.29 -7.05
CA THR A 178 1.89 3.34 -6.04
C THR A 178 2.82 4.48 -6.43
N PRO A 179 2.38 5.75 -6.34
CA PRO A 179 3.27 6.89 -6.48
C PRO A 179 4.50 6.75 -5.57
N ASP A 180 5.68 6.82 -6.16
CA ASP A 180 6.93 6.77 -5.41
C ASP A 180 8.03 7.48 -6.20
N ARG A 181 9.02 7.98 -5.48
CA ARG A 181 10.14 8.74 -6.01
C ARG A 181 11.12 7.90 -6.85
N SER A 182 10.78 6.67 -7.25
CA SER A 182 11.66 5.90 -8.15
C SER A 182 11.64 6.54 -9.52
N LEU A 183 12.76 7.17 -9.87
CA LEU A 183 13.05 7.46 -11.27
C LEU A 183 13.26 6.14 -12.03
N PRO A 184 12.79 6.05 -13.28
CA PRO A 184 12.21 7.11 -14.12
C PRO A 184 10.67 7.23 -14.11
N VAL A 185 9.94 6.33 -13.43
CA VAL A 185 8.49 6.12 -13.67
C VAL A 185 7.61 6.92 -12.71
N GLY A 186 8.14 7.38 -11.57
CA GLY A 186 7.35 8.06 -10.54
C GLY A 186 6.37 7.15 -9.80
N THR A 187 6.46 5.83 -10.02
CA THR A 187 5.68 4.80 -9.34
C THR A 187 6.57 3.63 -8.91
N ALA A 188 6.09 2.84 -7.95
CA ALA A 188 6.67 1.59 -7.45
C ALA A 188 5.56 0.57 -7.19
N GLN A 189 5.92 -0.67 -6.88
CA GLN A 189 4.97 -1.66 -6.39
C GLN A 189 4.49 -1.25 -4.99
N GLY A 190 3.19 -1.31 -4.75
CA GLY A 190 2.60 -1.00 -3.45
C GLY A 190 1.08 -1.19 -3.46
N ASP A 191 0.39 -0.45 -2.61
CA ASP A 191 -1.04 -0.57 -2.39
C ASP A 191 -1.87 0.64 -2.92
N ALA A 192 -1.30 1.39 -3.86
CA ALA A 192 -1.70 2.72 -4.35
C ALA A 192 -1.42 3.92 -3.43
N MET A 193 -1.15 3.73 -2.13
CA MET A 193 -0.80 4.82 -1.22
C MET A 193 0.62 4.71 -0.67
N VAL A 194 1.00 3.52 -0.23
CA VAL A 194 2.31 3.19 0.34
C VAL A 194 3.04 2.26 -0.61
N ALA A 195 4.21 2.70 -1.05
CA ALA A 195 5.09 1.84 -1.83
C ALA A 195 5.66 0.77 -0.90
N ALA A 196 5.62 -0.49 -1.32
CA ALA A 196 6.00 -1.61 -0.46
C ALA A 196 7.45 -1.51 0.05
N ARG A 197 8.35 -0.86 -0.69
CA ARG A 197 9.74 -0.62 -0.24
C ARG A 197 9.88 0.43 0.87
N ARG A 198 8.82 1.18 1.17
CA ARG A 198 8.75 2.21 2.24
C ARG A 198 8.07 1.69 3.51
N ALA A 199 7.53 0.47 3.46
CA ALA A 199 6.84 -0.15 4.57
C ALA A 199 7.76 -0.85 5.59
N PRO A 200 8.89 -1.51 5.22
CA PRO A 200 9.76 -2.17 6.18
C PRO A 200 10.19 -1.23 7.32
N LEU A 201 10.46 -1.81 8.48
CA LEU A 201 10.91 -1.10 9.66
C LEU A 201 11.98 -1.94 10.36
N ASP A 202 13.02 -1.29 10.87
CA ASP A 202 14.17 -1.97 11.48
C ASP A 202 13.74 -2.92 12.62
N GLY A 203 14.22 -4.16 12.56
CA GLY A 203 13.92 -5.19 13.56
C GLY A 203 12.49 -5.77 13.52
N ALA A 204 11.64 -5.34 12.59
CA ALA A 204 10.32 -5.93 12.38
C ALA A 204 10.37 -7.05 11.32
N GLY A 205 9.56 -8.09 11.50
CA GLY A 205 9.26 -9.03 10.42
C GLY A 205 8.58 -8.31 9.26
N PHE A 206 8.79 -8.78 8.03
CA PHE A 206 8.22 -8.16 6.84
C PHE A 206 7.59 -9.19 5.91
N LEU A 207 6.31 -9.00 5.59
CA LEU A 207 5.55 -9.80 4.65
C LEU A 207 5.00 -8.93 3.53
N LEU A 208 5.03 -9.48 2.32
CA LEU A 208 4.40 -8.90 1.14
C LEU A 208 3.11 -9.66 0.86
N ALA A 209 2.00 -8.94 0.88
CA ALA A 209 0.70 -9.44 0.49
C ALA A 209 0.55 -9.28 -1.03
N VAL A 210 0.65 -10.42 -1.73
CA VAL A 210 0.68 -10.49 -3.20
C VAL A 210 -0.63 -11.08 -3.72
N PRO A 211 -1.15 -10.68 -4.89
CA PRO A 211 -2.32 -11.31 -5.52
C PRO A 211 -2.27 -12.85 -5.50
N ASN A 212 -3.14 -13.46 -4.69
CA ASN A 212 -3.34 -14.92 -4.71
C ASN A 212 -4.28 -15.19 -5.88
N LYS A 213 -3.81 -15.91 -6.90
CA LYS A 213 -4.60 -16.32 -8.07
C LYS A 213 -5.65 -17.36 -7.70
N LEU A 214 -6.67 -16.93 -6.96
CA LEU A 214 -7.80 -17.78 -6.68
C LEU A 214 -8.55 -18.02 -7.99
N GLU A 215 -8.85 -19.27 -8.30
CA GLU A 215 -9.65 -19.63 -9.48
C GLU A 215 -11.11 -19.17 -9.31
N PRO A 216 -11.81 -18.80 -10.41
CA PRO A 216 -13.24 -18.55 -10.38
C PRO A 216 -14.00 -19.72 -9.74
N GLY A 217 -14.77 -19.44 -8.67
CA GLY A 217 -15.50 -20.44 -7.89
C GLY A 217 -14.82 -20.89 -6.60
N HIS A 218 -13.59 -20.46 -6.30
CA HIS A 218 -12.97 -20.67 -4.99
C HIS A 218 -13.79 -19.93 -3.89
N PRO A 219 -13.97 -20.49 -2.67
CA PRO A 219 -14.81 -19.88 -1.63
C PRO A 219 -14.33 -18.49 -1.15
N PHE A 220 -13.10 -18.12 -1.48
CA PHE A 220 -12.52 -16.79 -1.23
C PHE A 220 -12.31 -15.95 -2.50
N PHE A 221 -12.80 -16.42 -3.66
CA PHE A 221 -12.77 -15.68 -4.93
C PHE A 221 -13.70 -14.47 -4.86
N ARG A 222 -13.22 -13.29 -5.28
CA ARG A 222 -14.02 -12.09 -5.49
C ARG A 222 -13.74 -11.54 -6.88
N ASP A 223 -14.78 -11.15 -7.61
CA ASP A 223 -14.76 -10.78 -9.04
C ASP A 223 -13.91 -9.55 -9.41
N PHE A 224 -13.23 -8.91 -8.45
CA PHE A 224 -12.36 -7.75 -8.67
C PHE A 224 -10.93 -8.02 -8.15
N GLN A 225 -10.17 -8.89 -8.83
CA GLN A 225 -8.80 -9.21 -8.42
C GLN A 225 -7.80 -8.07 -8.64
N GLU A 226 -8.03 -7.21 -9.63
CA GLU A 226 -7.11 -6.11 -10.00
C GLU A 226 -6.93 -5.04 -8.91
N PHE A 227 -7.77 -5.05 -7.87
CA PHE A 227 -7.69 -4.13 -6.74
C PHE A 227 -7.36 -4.82 -5.41
N ARG A 228 -7.18 -6.15 -5.39
CA ARG A 228 -6.81 -6.87 -4.16
C ARG A 228 -5.49 -6.33 -3.63
N TYR A 229 -5.40 -6.22 -2.31
CA TYR A 229 -4.25 -5.62 -1.62
C TYR A 229 -3.97 -4.16 -1.98
N ASN A 230 -4.96 -3.42 -2.47
CA ASN A 230 -4.93 -1.98 -2.33
C ASN A 230 -5.00 -1.57 -0.86
N HIS A 231 -4.65 -0.31 -0.59
CA HIS A 231 -4.45 0.20 0.75
C HIS A 231 -5.67 -0.02 1.64
N LEU A 232 -6.89 0.04 1.09
CA LEU A 232 -8.13 -0.13 1.85
C LEU A 232 -8.61 -1.59 1.91
N GLN A 233 -8.36 -2.39 0.87
CA GLN A 233 -8.88 -3.75 0.75
C GLN A 233 -8.00 -4.80 1.42
N ILE A 234 -6.69 -4.55 1.54
CA ILE A 234 -5.73 -5.48 2.17
C ILE A 234 -6.16 -6.02 3.54
N VAL A 235 -6.81 -5.19 4.36
CA VAL A 235 -7.30 -5.62 5.69
C VAL A 235 -8.49 -6.56 5.64
N SER A 236 -9.08 -6.80 4.46
CA SER A 236 -10.19 -7.74 4.25
C SER A 236 -9.73 -9.08 3.68
N GLU A 237 -8.44 -9.26 3.44
CA GLU A 237 -7.88 -10.43 2.76
C GLU A 237 -7.59 -11.57 3.75
N ALA A 238 -8.04 -12.79 3.42
CA ALA A 238 -8.00 -13.94 4.33
C ALA A 238 -6.57 -14.34 4.73
N GLU A 239 -5.64 -14.23 3.81
CA GLU A 239 -4.21 -14.46 3.99
C GLU A 239 -3.55 -13.45 4.91
N VAL A 240 -4.00 -12.19 4.89
CA VAL A 240 -3.53 -11.17 5.83
C VAL A 240 -4.01 -11.55 7.23
N TYR A 241 -5.29 -11.92 7.39
CA TYR A 241 -5.79 -12.42 8.67
C TYR A 241 -5.07 -13.67 9.16
N ARG A 242 -4.72 -14.60 8.26
CA ARG A 242 -3.93 -15.78 8.60
C ARG A 242 -2.55 -15.41 9.11
N ALA A 243 -1.81 -14.57 8.38
CA ALA A 243 -0.50 -14.10 8.79
C ALA A 243 -0.54 -13.35 10.14
N VAL A 244 -1.58 -12.53 10.35
CA VAL A 244 -1.81 -11.89 11.66
C VAL A 244 -2.06 -12.95 12.74
N ALA A 245 -2.92 -13.94 12.50
CA ALA A 245 -3.21 -14.98 13.48
C ALA A 245 -1.97 -15.83 13.81
N GLU A 246 -1.17 -16.21 12.81
CA GLU A 246 0.10 -16.91 13.00
C GLU A 246 1.04 -16.08 13.87
N PHE A 247 1.30 -14.83 13.47
CA PHE A 247 2.13 -13.90 14.22
C PHE A 247 1.67 -13.69 15.66
N LEU A 248 0.36 -13.60 15.90
CA LEU A 248 -0.18 -13.42 17.25
C LEU A 248 -0.04 -14.67 18.12
N ASN A 249 -0.10 -15.88 17.53
CA ASN A 249 -0.03 -17.16 18.24
C ASN A 249 1.37 -17.73 18.39
N GLU A 250 2.37 -17.27 17.62
CA GLU A 250 3.76 -17.65 17.83
C GLU A 250 4.21 -17.26 19.25
N ASP A 251 4.79 -18.17 20.01
CA ASP A 251 5.40 -17.74 21.28
C ASP A 251 6.48 -16.69 20.98
N PRO A 252 6.62 -15.62 21.82
CA PRO A 252 7.76 -14.74 21.68
C PRO A 252 9.01 -15.61 21.73
N PRO A 253 9.95 -15.48 20.77
CA PRO A 253 11.15 -16.30 20.79
C PRO A 253 11.76 -16.16 22.17
N ALA A 254 12.02 -17.30 22.84
CA ALA A 254 12.68 -17.28 24.13
C ALA A 254 13.95 -16.41 23.98
N PRO A 255 14.23 -15.49 24.92
CA PRO A 255 15.47 -14.72 24.85
C PRO A 255 16.61 -15.72 24.66
N PRO A 256 17.47 -15.54 23.64
CA PRO A 256 18.38 -16.59 23.19
C PRO A 256 19.21 -17.06 24.39
N ARG A 257 18.98 -18.30 24.82
CA ARG A 257 19.71 -18.92 25.94
C ARG A 257 21.03 -19.54 25.49
N ASP A 258 21.20 -19.75 24.19
CA ASP A 258 22.39 -20.28 23.54
C ASP A 258 22.67 -19.49 22.25
N PRO A 259 23.94 -19.41 21.80
CA PRO A 259 24.27 -18.80 20.51
C PRO A 259 23.47 -19.46 19.39
N ALA A 260 22.96 -18.64 18.48
CA ALA A 260 22.12 -19.06 17.37
C ALA A 260 22.72 -20.29 16.66
N PRO A 261 21.90 -21.29 16.25
CA PRO A 261 22.38 -22.37 15.41
C PRO A 261 23.09 -21.77 14.20
N PRO A 262 24.22 -22.36 13.76
CA PRO A 262 24.95 -21.83 12.62
C PRO A 262 24.00 -21.71 11.43
N PRO A 263 24.05 -20.59 10.70
CA PRO A 263 23.16 -20.36 9.58
C PRO A 263 23.24 -21.54 8.60
N PRO A 264 22.13 -21.86 7.90
CA PRO A 264 22.15 -22.87 6.87
C PRO A 264 23.33 -22.62 5.92
N PRO A 265 23.98 -23.68 5.39
CA PRO A 265 25.18 -23.54 4.59
C PRO A 265 24.96 -22.46 3.52
N PRO A 266 25.89 -21.50 3.38
CA PRO A 266 25.69 -20.26 2.62
C PRO A 266 25.13 -20.44 1.20
N GLY A 267 25.26 -21.63 0.60
CA GLY A 267 24.78 -21.91 -0.75
C GLY A 267 23.28 -22.11 -0.91
N ASP A 268 22.50 -22.52 0.09
CA ASP A 268 21.08 -22.87 -0.15
C ASP A 268 20.14 -21.68 -0.06
N PHE A 269 20.34 -20.82 0.93
CA PHE A 269 19.62 -19.56 1.03
C PHE A 269 20.02 -18.61 -0.10
N GLU A 270 21.33 -18.47 -0.40
CA GLU A 270 21.82 -17.66 -1.53
C GLU A 270 21.34 -18.22 -2.88
N ARG A 271 21.25 -19.55 -3.08
CA ARG A 271 20.67 -20.12 -4.31
C ARG A 271 19.17 -19.85 -4.42
N HIS A 272 18.41 -19.98 -3.34
CA HIS A 272 16.97 -19.69 -3.36
C HIS A 272 16.71 -18.20 -3.56
N LEU A 273 17.46 -17.34 -2.87
CA LEU A 273 17.38 -15.90 -2.99
C LEU A 273 17.85 -15.44 -4.38
N SER A 274 18.94 -16.00 -4.92
CA SER A 274 19.41 -15.70 -6.28
C SER A 274 18.44 -16.22 -7.34
N ALA A 275 17.80 -17.39 -7.16
CA ALA A 275 16.79 -17.88 -8.07
C ALA A 275 15.52 -16.99 -8.06
N VAL A 276 15.09 -16.55 -6.88
CA VAL A 276 13.99 -15.58 -6.73
C VAL A 276 14.38 -14.22 -7.32
N GLN A 277 15.62 -13.76 -7.11
CA GLN A 277 16.14 -12.50 -7.65
C GLN A 277 16.33 -12.54 -9.17
N ASP A 278 16.81 -13.63 -9.74
CA ASP A 278 16.98 -13.81 -11.19
C ASP A 278 15.64 -13.97 -11.90
N ARG A 279 14.69 -14.66 -11.28
CA ARG A 279 13.32 -14.74 -11.80
C ARG A 279 12.58 -13.41 -11.70
N ASN A 280 12.80 -12.66 -10.61
CA ASN A 280 12.38 -11.27 -10.49
C ASN A 280 13.08 -10.38 -11.53
N ARG A 281 14.34 -10.66 -11.90
CA ARG A 281 15.07 -9.94 -12.94
C ARG A 281 14.48 -10.19 -14.33
N ASP A 282 14.09 -11.42 -14.64
CA ASP A 282 13.44 -11.76 -15.92
C ASP A 282 12.01 -11.25 -16.00
N LEU A 283 11.26 -11.30 -14.89
CA LEU A 283 9.98 -10.61 -14.78
C LEU A 283 10.16 -9.11 -14.98
N ARG A 284 11.15 -8.48 -14.35
CA ARG A 284 11.51 -7.07 -14.57
C ARG A 284 11.89 -6.77 -16.01
N LYS A 285 12.56 -7.67 -16.75
CA LYS A 285 12.83 -7.49 -18.19
C LYS A 285 11.54 -7.54 -19.00
N SER A 286 10.63 -8.47 -18.70
CA SER A 286 9.34 -8.57 -19.39
C SER A 286 8.44 -7.36 -19.10
N LEU A 287 8.43 -6.90 -17.84
CA LEU A 287 7.73 -5.71 -17.39
C LEU A 287 8.34 -4.45 -18.01
N ALA A 288 9.67 -4.31 -18.04
CA ALA A 288 10.34 -3.18 -18.67
C ALA A 288 10.09 -3.14 -20.20
N ALA A 289 10.01 -4.30 -20.86
CA ALA A 289 9.65 -4.39 -22.27
C ALA A 289 8.19 -3.98 -22.52
N SER A 290 7.27 -4.38 -21.63
CA SER A 290 5.86 -3.96 -21.68
C SER A 290 5.70 -2.47 -21.37
N GLU A 291 6.44 -1.98 -20.39
CA GLU A 291 6.48 -0.58 -19.97
C GLU A 291 7.05 0.34 -21.08
N HIS A 292 8.10 -0.09 -21.77
CA HIS A 292 8.63 0.64 -22.94
C HIS A 292 7.56 0.80 -24.03
N ARG A 293 6.71 -0.21 -24.24
CA ARG A 293 5.62 -0.15 -25.23
C ARG A 293 4.46 0.72 -24.75
N ILE A 294 4.09 0.67 -23.47
CA ILE A 294 3.10 1.58 -22.87
C ILE A 294 3.59 3.03 -22.99
N ARG A 295 4.88 3.30 -22.76
CA ARG A 295 5.49 4.63 -22.94
C ARG A 295 5.43 5.10 -24.40
N LEU A 296 5.67 4.21 -25.36
CA LEU A 296 5.49 4.52 -26.78
C LEU A 296 4.03 4.85 -27.09
N ALA A 297 3.08 4.05 -26.60
CA ALA A 297 1.66 4.29 -26.79
C ALA A 297 1.20 5.63 -26.18
N ALA A 298 1.69 5.98 -24.98
CA ALA A 298 1.40 7.26 -24.34
C ALA A 298 1.98 8.46 -25.11
N ARG A 299 3.21 8.35 -25.63
CA ARG A 299 3.82 9.37 -26.50
C ARG A 299 3.03 9.55 -27.79
N TRP A 300 2.61 8.46 -28.42
CA TRP A 300 1.78 8.50 -29.62
C TRP A 300 0.40 9.11 -29.33
N HIS A 301 -0.18 8.83 -28.17
CA HIS A 301 -1.43 9.44 -27.73
C HIS A 301 -1.29 10.96 -27.53
N GLN A 302 -0.20 11.41 -26.90
CA GLN A 302 0.11 12.85 -26.80
C GLN A 302 0.33 13.51 -28.16
N MET A 303 1.05 12.85 -29.07
CA MET A 303 1.25 13.35 -30.44
C MET A 303 -0.07 13.42 -31.22
N ALA A 304 -0.97 12.46 -31.01
CA ALA A 304 -2.31 12.47 -31.60
C ALA A 304 -3.18 13.61 -31.05
N LEU A 305 -3.12 13.88 -29.74
CA LEU A 305 -3.80 15.02 -29.12
C LEU A 305 -3.27 16.36 -29.63
N LEU A 306 -1.94 16.50 -29.76
CA LEU A 306 -1.31 17.69 -30.34
C LEU A 306 -1.70 17.88 -31.81
N SER A 307 -1.75 16.79 -32.59
CA SER A 307 -2.18 16.84 -34.00
C SER A 307 -3.66 17.20 -34.14
N ALA A 308 -4.51 16.71 -33.23
CA ALA A 308 -5.92 17.07 -33.19
C ALA A 308 -6.12 18.54 -32.80
N ALA A 309 -5.39 19.04 -31.79
CA ALA A 309 -5.42 20.45 -31.39
C ALA A 309 -4.95 21.37 -32.53
N PHE A 310 -3.89 20.98 -33.27
CA PHE A 310 -3.44 21.70 -34.45
C PHE A 310 -4.49 21.71 -35.56
N GLY A 311 -5.15 20.56 -35.82
CA GLY A 311 -6.24 20.46 -36.79
C GLY A 311 -7.43 21.36 -36.45
N VAL A 312 -7.83 21.43 -35.18
CA VAL A 312 -8.87 22.35 -34.69
C VAL A 312 -8.45 23.81 -34.87
N GLY A 313 -7.21 24.15 -34.52
CA GLY A 313 -6.67 25.51 -34.69
C GLY A 313 -6.64 25.95 -36.16
N ALA A 314 -6.20 25.08 -37.07
CA ALA A 314 -6.22 25.32 -38.51
C ALA A 314 -7.66 25.48 -39.05
N GLY A 315 -8.61 24.72 -38.53
CA GLY A 315 -10.03 24.84 -38.86
C GLY A 315 -10.62 26.20 -38.44
N LEU A 316 -10.31 26.66 -37.23
CA LEU A 316 -10.76 27.97 -36.72
C LEU A 316 -10.13 29.14 -37.49
N ALA A 317 -8.84 29.05 -37.82
CA ALA A 317 -8.17 30.03 -38.67
C ALA A 317 -8.76 30.07 -40.10
N GLY A 318 -9.07 28.89 -40.66
CA GLY A 318 -9.76 28.79 -41.94
C GLY A 318 -11.15 29.43 -41.91
N ALA A 319 -11.92 29.23 -40.84
CA ALA A 319 -13.23 29.86 -40.66
C ALA A 319 -13.16 31.39 -40.57
N ALA A 320 -12.14 31.93 -39.87
CA ALA A 320 -11.91 33.36 -39.79
C ALA A 320 -11.51 33.96 -41.16
N LEU A 321 -10.69 33.25 -41.94
CA LEU A 321 -10.24 33.68 -43.26
C LEU A 321 -11.28 33.49 -44.36
N TYR A 322 -12.29 32.63 -44.18
CA TYR A 322 -13.29 32.32 -45.20
C TYR A 322 -14.08 33.55 -45.67
N ASN A 323 -14.38 34.48 -44.76
CA ASN A 323 -15.12 35.70 -45.11
C ASN A 323 -14.29 36.72 -45.90
N VAL A 324 -12.96 36.56 -45.94
CA VAL A 324 -12.02 37.48 -46.60
C VAL A 324 -11.40 36.85 -47.85
N PHE A 325 -11.05 35.56 -47.78
CA PHE A 325 -10.47 34.77 -48.86
C PHE A 325 -11.12 33.37 -48.87
N PRO A 326 -12.28 33.19 -49.53
CA PRO A 326 -13.09 31.98 -49.41
C PRO A 326 -12.35 30.69 -49.79
N LEU A 327 -11.61 30.70 -50.90
CA LEU A 327 -10.85 29.54 -51.37
C LEU A 327 -9.74 29.12 -50.39
N VAL A 328 -9.07 30.09 -49.75
CA VAL A 328 -8.02 29.82 -48.75
C VAL A 328 -8.64 29.33 -47.44
N GLY A 329 -9.75 29.94 -47.01
CA GLY A 329 -10.49 29.55 -45.81
C GLY A 329 -11.07 28.13 -45.90
N THR A 330 -11.67 27.76 -47.04
CA THR A 330 -12.20 26.41 -47.28
C THR A 330 -11.07 25.36 -47.29
N GLY A 331 -9.94 25.67 -47.91
CA GLY A 331 -8.78 24.78 -47.94
C GLY A 331 -8.23 24.49 -46.54
N LEU A 332 -8.10 25.51 -45.70
CA LEU A 332 -7.64 25.37 -44.31
C LEU A 332 -8.64 24.62 -43.42
N MET A 333 -9.94 24.85 -43.58
CA MET A 333 -10.98 24.10 -42.86
C MET A 333 -10.99 22.61 -43.22
N ALA A 334 -10.90 22.28 -44.51
CA ALA A 334 -10.86 20.90 -44.98
C ALA A 334 -9.58 20.16 -44.51
N ALA A 335 -8.42 20.83 -44.57
CA ALA A 335 -7.17 20.29 -44.07
C ALA A 335 -7.17 20.09 -42.54
N GLY A 336 -7.75 21.03 -41.79
CA GLY A 336 -7.88 20.94 -40.33
C GLY A 336 -8.77 19.76 -39.90
N GLY A 337 -9.92 19.58 -40.57
CA GLY A 337 -10.83 18.46 -40.29
C GLY A 337 -10.23 17.09 -40.61
N ALA A 338 -9.54 16.96 -41.75
CA ALA A 338 -8.88 15.71 -42.13
C ALA A 338 -7.74 15.33 -41.17
N THR A 339 -6.97 16.31 -40.70
CA THR A 339 -5.85 16.09 -39.76
C THR A 339 -6.36 15.64 -38.38
N ALA A 340 -7.46 16.22 -37.90
CA ALA A 340 -8.07 15.82 -36.63
C ALA A 340 -8.65 14.39 -36.68
N ALA A 341 -9.36 14.05 -37.75
CA ALA A 341 -9.97 12.72 -37.91
C ALA A 341 -8.93 11.59 -38.05
N ALA A 342 -7.82 11.85 -38.75
CA ALA A 342 -6.72 10.90 -38.87
C ALA A 342 -6.02 10.66 -37.53
N GLY A 343 -5.77 11.72 -36.75
CA GLY A 343 -5.15 11.63 -35.42
C GLY A 343 -5.97 10.79 -34.44
N THR A 344 -7.29 10.99 -34.39
CA THR A 344 -8.19 10.21 -33.50
C THR A 344 -8.27 8.75 -33.90
N SER A 345 -8.30 8.44 -35.20
CA SER A 345 -8.40 7.07 -35.70
C SER A 345 -7.16 6.23 -35.39
N VAL A 346 -5.96 6.81 -35.53
CA VAL A 346 -4.69 6.15 -35.18
C VAL A 346 -4.61 5.89 -33.67
N ALA A 347 -5.03 6.85 -32.83
CA ALA A 347 -5.03 6.69 -31.38
C ALA A 347 -5.93 5.53 -30.90
N ILE A 348 -7.12 5.37 -31.51
CA ILE A 348 -8.06 4.29 -31.16
C ILE A 348 -7.50 2.91 -31.54
N VAL A 349 -6.90 2.78 -32.73
CA VAL A 349 -6.32 1.52 -33.19
C VAL A 349 -5.14 1.11 -32.30
N GLN A 350 -4.27 2.06 -31.94
CA GLN A 350 -3.13 1.78 -31.07
C GLN A 350 -3.54 1.48 -29.62
N ALA A 351 -4.56 2.13 -29.07
CA ALA A 351 -5.09 1.81 -27.74
C ALA A 351 -5.62 0.37 -27.69
N ARG A 352 -6.33 -0.07 -28.74
CA ARG A 352 -6.82 -1.45 -28.86
C ARG A 352 -5.72 -2.48 -29.05
N GLN A 353 -4.59 -2.09 -29.66
CA GLN A 353 -3.44 -2.97 -29.80
C GLN A 353 -2.67 -3.10 -28.48
N ALA A 354 -2.44 -1.99 -27.78
CA ALA A 354 -1.83 -1.98 -26.45
C ALA A 354 -2.63 -2.82 -25.44
N GLN A 355 -3.96 -2.76 -25.50
CA GLN A 355 -4.83 -3.59 -24.67
C GLN A 355 -4.63 -5.10 -24.95
N ARG A 356 -4.65 -5.53 -26.22
CA ARG A 356 -4.44 -6.94 -26.59
C ARG A 356 -3.07 -7.46 -26.19
N GLU A 357 -2.04 -6.64 -26.33
CA GLU A 357 -0.67 -6.98 -25.92
C GLU A 357 -0.55 -7.07 -24.38
N GLY A 358 -1.27 -6.23 -23.64
CA GLY A 358 -1.44 -6.34 -22.19
C GLY A 358 -2.07 -7.67 -21.79
N ASP A 359 -3.15 -8.06 -22.48
CA ASP A 359 -3.84 -9.34 -22.26
C ASP A 359 -2.95 -10.55 -22.59
N GLU A 360 -2.05 -10.44 -23.58
CA GLU A 360 -1.09 -11.49 -23.94
C GLU A 360 0.08 -11.59 -22.93
N ALA A 361 0.58 -10.45 -22.43
CA ALA A 361 1.59 -10.42 -21.38
C ALA A 361 1.02 -11.00 -20.07
N ALA A 362 -0.23 -10.70 -19.74
CA ALA A 362 -0.94 -11.29 -18.60
C ALA A 362 -1.03 -12.82 -18.73
N ARG A 363 -1.45 -13.33 -19.91
CA ARG A 363 -1.51 -14.78 -20.20
C ARG A 363 -0.15 -15.48 -20.16
N THR A 364 0.91 -14.81 -20.61
CA THR A 364 2.27 -15.36 -20.54
C THR A 364 2.79 -15.40 -19.10
N GLY A 365 2.50 -14.36 -18.32
CA GLY A 365 2.74 -14.35 -16.87
C GLY A 365 1.94 -15.43 -16.14
N GLU A 366 0.73 -15.73 -16.61
CA GLU A 366 -0.12 -16.80 -16.12
C GLU A 366 0.52 -18.19 -16.28
N ALA A 367 0.97 -18.51 -17.50
CA ALA A 367 1.65 -19.78 -17.80
C ALA A 367 2.94 -19.96 -16.99
N GLY A 368 3.71 -18.88 -16.77
CA GLY A 368 4.94 -18.93 -15.97
C GLY A 368 4.72 -19.19 -14.48
N LEU A 369 3.57 -18.75 -13.95
CA LEU A 369 3.19 -18.93 -12.55
C LEU A 369 2.60 -20.33 -12.30
N ASN A 370 1.81 -20.87 -13.22
CA ASN A 370 1.30 -22.24 -13.13
C ASN A 370 2.46 -23.27 -13.13
N LEU A 371 3.52 -22.99 -13.89
CA LEU A 371 4.74 -23.80 -13.86
C LEU A 371 5.51 -23.66 -12.52
N SER A 372 5.42 -22.50 -11.86
CA SER A 372 6.09 -22.27 -10.58
C SER A 372 5.39 -23.00 -9.43
N ASP A 373 4.06 -22.99 -9.41
CA ASP A 373 3.27 -23.74 -8.43
C ASP A 373 3.46 -25.25 -8.58
N ASP A 374 3.51 -25.78 -9.80
CA ASP A 374 3.82 -27.20 -10.03
C ASP A 374 5.23 -27.57 -9.49
N LEU A 375 6.22 -26.70 -9.63
CA LEU A 375 7.57 -26.91 -9.11
C LEU A 375 7.62 -26.85 -7.57
N ILE A 376 6.90 -25.91 -6.94
CA ILE A 376 6.79 -25.82 -5.48
C ILE A 376 6.12 -27.08 -4.92
N HIS A 377 5.03 -27.53 -5.56
CA HIS A 377 4.34 -28.76 -5.17
C HIS A 377 5.18 -30.02 -5.40
N ARG A 378 6.05 -30.06 -6.41
CA ARG A 378 7.01 -31.15 -6.61
C ARG A 378 8.12 -31.13 -5.56
N PHE A 379 8.66 -29.95 -5.24
CA PHE A 379 9.68 -29.80 -4.21
C PHE A 379 9.16 -30.25 -2.84
N ARG A 380 7.97 -29.79 -2.44
CA ARG A 380 7.33 -30.18 -1.18
C ARG A 380 7.06 -31.68 -1.08
N ARG A 381 6.61 -32.30 -2.18
CA ARG A 381 6.45 -33.77 -2.25
C ARG A 381 7.78 -34.52 -2.13
N SER A 382 8.88 -33.95 -2.65
CA SER A 382 10.21 -34.56 -2.54
C SER A 382 10.80 -34.45 -1.13
N THR A 383 10.47 -33.40 -0.37
CA THR A 383 10.92 -33.24 1.03
C THR A 383 10.09 -34.08 2.01
N GLU A 384 8.79 -34.24 1.76
CA GLU A 384 7.91 -35.07 2.58
C GLU A 384 8.12 -36.59 2.35
N GLY A 385 8.68 -36.99 1.20
CA GLY A 385 9.02 -38.39 0.89
C GLY A 385 10.38 -38.88 1.38
N LEU A 386 11.16 -38.04 2.07
CA LEU A 386 12.46 -38.41 2.67
C LEU A 386 12.35 -38.76 4.17
N GLU A 387 11.15 -38.66 4.76
CA GLU A 387 10.87 -39.02 6.16
C GLU A 387 10.13 -40.37 6.32
N SER A 388 10.00 -41.14 5.22
CA SER A 388 9.55 -42.55 5.21
C SER A 388 10.67 -43.48 4.79
#